data_AF-A0A2H0PMZ5-F1
#
_entry.id   AF-A0A2H0PMZ5-F1
#
_cell.length_a   1.000
_cell.length_b   1.000
_cell.length_c   1.000
_cell.angle_alpha   90.00
_cell.angle_beta   90.00
_cell.angle_gamma   90.00
#
_symmetry.space_group_name_H-M   'P 1'
#
loop_
_entity.id
_entity.type
_entity.pdbx_description
1 polymer ?
#
loop_
_entity_poly.entity_id
_entity_poly.type
_entity_poly.pdbx_seq_one_letter_code
_entity_poly.pdbx_strand_id
1 'polypeptide(L)'
;MFIRFRVFTHKKLQMKIASTFMLWFIVFLTACISIFFLRFAEVADRTSEFRIHDQLATKLLLIDQAKDLAIWFGGICVVFGILMWVYMMVYTHRLTGPIFKMQKALEKAIHNRSLPDKKLKFRKTDAFHELAELFNQFVETCCESKKKD
;
A
#
# COMPACT_ATOMS: atom_id res chain seq x y z
N MET A 1 18.20 24.63 6.82
CA MET A 1 17.90 23.92 5.55
C MET A 1 16.50 23.31 5.69
N PHE A 2 15.45 24.04 5.29
CA PHE A 2 14.07 23.58 5.46
C PHE A 2 13.76 22.48 4.44
N ILE A 3 13.58 21.25 4.91
CA ILE A 3 13.12 20.12 4.09
C ILE A 3 11.65 20.41 3.76
N ARG A 4 11.39 21.00 2.58
CA ARG A 4 10.04 21.12 2.04
C ARG A 4 9.54 19.72 1.64
N PHE A 5 8.95 19.03 2.60
CA PHE A 5 8.12 17.85 2.38
C PHE A 5 6.84 18.28 1.65
N ARG A 6 6.92 18.51 0.33
CA ARG A 6 5.73 18.46 -0.54
C ARG A 6 5.35 16.98 -0.70
N VAL A 7 4.65 16.44 0.30
CA VAL A 7 4.15 15.05 0.33
C VAL A 7 3.03 14.82 -0.70
N PHE A 8 2.48 15.88 -1.30
CA PHE A 8 1.36 15.80 -2.22
C PHE A 8 1.69 16.44 -3.57
N THR A 9 2.11 15.61 -4.52
CA THR A 9 2.27 16.00 -5.94
C THR A 9 0.97 15.76 -6.72
N HIS A 10 0.26 14.63 -6.47
CA HIS A 10 -1.05 14.33 -7.08
C HIS A 10 -2.01 13.65 -6.09
N LYS A 11 -2.75 14.46 -5.33
CA LYS A 11 -3.72 13.99 -4.31
C LYS A 11 -4.76 13.02 -4.87
N LYS A 12 -5.22 13.20 -6.11
CA LYS A 12 -6.33 12.41 -6.68
C LYS A 12 -5.97 10.94 -6.94
N LEU A 13 -4.80 10.67 -7.54
CA LEU A 13 -4.37 9.29 -7.83
C LEU A 13 -3.94 8.56 -6.55
N GLN A 14 -3.20 9.25 -5.68
CA GLN A 14 -2.74 8.72 -4.40
C GLN A 14 -3.92 8.38 -3.48
N MET A 15 -4.92 9.27 -3.37
CA MET A 15 -6.15 8.99 -2.61
C MET A 15 -7.00 7.89 -3.23
N LYS A 16 -7.05 7.76 -4.58
CA LYS A 16 -7.75 6.65 -5.22
C LYS A 16 -7.12 5.31 -4.86
N ILE A 17 -5.81 5.17 -5.05
CA ILE A 17 -5.10 3.91 -4.76
C ILE A 17 -5.19 3.58 -3.27
N ALA A 18 -4.92 4.55 -2.41
CA ALA A 18 -4.99 4.36 -0.95
C ALA A 18 -6.41 4.01 -0.48
N SER A 19 -7.44 4.67 -1.03
CA SER A 19 -8.85 4.39 -0.69
C SER A 19 -9.28 3.00 -1.15
N THR A 20 -8.95 2.59 -2.38
CA THR A 20 -9.24 1.24 -2.86
C THR A 20 -8.59 0.18 -1.97
N PHE A 21 -7.32 0.39 -1.58
CA PHE A 21 -6.62 -0.54 -0.69
C PHE A 21 -7.24 -0.58 0.71
N MET A 22 -7.65 0.58 1.23
CA MET A 22 -8.29 0.68 2.54
C MET A 22 -9.67 0.02 2.56
N LEU A 23 -10.45 0.14 1.48
CA LEU A 23 -11.70 -0.59 1.31
C LEU A 23 -11.49 -2.11 1.36
N TRP A 24 -10.53 -2.62 0.58
CA TRP A 24 -10.19 -4.05 0.61
C TRP A 24 -9.71 -4.51 1.98
N PHE A 25 -8.95 -3.66 2.68
CA PHE A 25 -8.49 -3.96 4.03
C PHE A 25 -9.64 -4.02 5.04
N ILE A 26 -10.63 -3.13 4.95
CA ILE A 26 -11.83 -3.17 5.79
C ILE A 26 -12.63 -4.44 5.51
N VAL A 27 -12.83 -4.80 4.24
CA VAL A 27 -13.51 -6.05 3.85
C VAL A 27 -12.76 -7.28 4.39
N PHE A 28 -11.43 -7.25 4.33
CA PHE A 28 -10.60 -8.31 4.90
C PHE A 28 -10.76 -8.41 6.42
N LEU A 29 -10.73 -7.27 7.13
CA LEU A 29 -10.93 -7.25 8.59
C LEU A 29 -12.31 -7.77 8.99
N THR A 30 -13.38 -7.33 8.30
CA THR A 30 -14.72 -7.80 8.60
C THR A 30 -14.87 -9.29 8.33
N ALA A 31 -14.25 -9.81 7.26
CA ALA A 31 -14.20 -11.24 6.98
C ALA A 31 -13.47 -12.03 8.08
N CYS A 32 -12.29 -11.58 8.51
CA CYS A 32 -11.54 -12.22 9.61
C CYS A 32 -12.34 -12.26 10.91
N ILE A 33 -12.97 -11.13 11.29
CA ILE A 33 -13.82 -11.05 12.47
C ILE A 33 -15.01 -12.01 12.34
N SER A 34 -15.65 -12.04 11.17
CA SER A 34 -16.81 -12.92 10.93
C SER A 34 -16.43 -14.39 11.03
N ILE A 35 -15.32 -14.81 10.42
CA ILE A 35 -14.80 -16.18 10.52
C ILE A 35 -14.49 -16.55 11.97
N PHE A 36 -13.87 -15.62 12.72
CA PHE A 36 -13.57 -15.84 14.13
C PHE A 36 -14.85 -16.11 14.94
N PHE A 37 -15.87 -15.27 14.79
CA PHE A 37 -17.14 -15.46 15.52
C PHE A 37 -17.91 -16.71 15.09
N LEU A 38 -17.87 -17.08 13.80
CA LEU A 38 -18.48 -18.33 13.33
C LEU A 38 -17.79 -19.55 13.93
N ARG A 39 -16.45 -19.58 13.97
CA ARG A 39 -15.69 -20.66 14.61
C ARG A 39 -15.89 -20.69 16.12
N PHE A 40 -15.97 -19.52 16.75
CA PHE A 40 -16.25 -19.42 18.17
C PHE A 40 -17.63 -20.00 18.51
N ALA A 41 -18.66 -19.66 17.73
CA ALA A 41 -20.00 -20.21 17.92
C ALA A 41 -20.03 -21.74 17.71
N GLU A 42 -19.35 -22.25 16.70
CA GLU A 42 -19.23 -23.69 16.44
C GLU A 42 -18.55 -24.43 17.60
N VAL A 43 -17.46 -23.87 18.15
CA VAL A 43 -16.75 -24.46 19.30
C VAL A 43 -17.61 -24.42 20.56
N ALA A 44 -18.32 -23.31 20.80
CA ALA A 44 -19.22 -23.14 21.94
C ALA A 44 -20.38 -24.15 21.92
N ASP A 45 -20.93 -24.42 20.73
CA ASP A 45 -22.01 -25.40 20.55
C ASP A 45 -21.51 -26.83 20.80
N ARG A 46 -20.36 -27.23 20.23
CA ARG A 46 -19.76 -28.56 20.44
C ARG A 46 -19.33 -28.83 21.89
N THR A 47 -18.92 -27.81 22.63
CA THR A 47 -18.61 -27.97 24.07
C THR A 47 -19.85 -28.11 24.94
N SER A 48 -21.07 -27.90 24.41
CA SER A 48 -22.32 -28.08 25.15
C SER A 48 -22.76 -29.53 25.32
N GLU A 49 -22.29 -30.44 24.46
CA GLU A 49 -22.67 -31.87 24.49
C GLU A 49 -21.90 -32.73 25.52
N PHE A 50 -20.82 -32.21 26.14
CA PHE A 50 -20.06 -32.94 27.15
C PHE A 50 -20.69 -32.84 28.55
N ARG A 51 -20.83 -33.96 29.30
CA ARG A 51 -21.51 -34.02 30.61
C ARG A 51 -20.63 -33.55 31.79
N ILE A 52 -20.98 -32.37 32.34
CA ILE A 52 -21.07 -31.91 33.75
C ILE A 52 -20.19 -32.69 34.77
N HIS A 53 -19.06 -32.13 35.22
CA HIS A 53 -19.04 -31.47 36.54
C HIS A 53 -18.19 -30.18 36.63
N ASP A 54 -17.32 -29.91 35.64
CA ASP A 54 -16.42 -28.73 35.58
C ASP A 54 -16.73 -27.78 34.41
N GLN A 55 -17.82 -28.05 33.69
CA GLN A 55 -18.11 -27.48 32.38
C GLN A 55 -18.44 -25.98 32.43
N LEU A 56 -19.06 -25.47 33.49
CA LEU A 56 -19.42 -24.05 33.59
C LEU A 56 -18.18 -23.17 33.79
N ALA A 57 -17.28 -23.56 34.70
CA ALA A 57 -16.03 -22.86 34.94
C ALA A 57 -15.10 -22.96 33.71
N THR A 58 -15.03 -24.13 33.09
CA THR A 58 -14.23 -24.33 31.86
C THR A 58 -14.79 -23.52 30.68
N LYS A 59 -16.12 -23.46 30.51
CA LYS A 59 -16.76 -22.60 29.50
C LYS A 59 -16.53 -21.11 29.78
N LEU A 60 -16.70 -20.67 31.03
CA LEU A 60 -16.45 -19.28 31.43
C LEU A 60 -15.00 -18.89 31.15
N LEU A 61 -14.03 -19.73 31.54
CA LEU A 61 -12.61 -19.50 31.28
C LEU A 61 -12.28 -19.50 29.78
N LEU A 62 -12.83 -20.43 29.00
CA LEU A 62 -12.61 -20.49 27.55
C LEU A 62 -13.25 -19.29 26.83
N ILE A 63 -14.43 -18.84 27.25
CA ILE A 63 -15.10 -17.66 26.69
C ILE A 63 -14.30 -16.41 27.01
N ASP A 64 -13.81 -16.27 28.23
CA ASP A 64 -13.05 -15.11 28.66
C ASP A 64 -11.69 -15.06 27.94
N GLN A 65 -10.97 -16.19 27.87
CA GLN A 65 -9.72 -16.30 27.12
C GLN A 65 -9.91 -16.06 25.62
N ALA A 66 -10.97 -16.58 25.02
CA ALA A 66 -11.25 -16.37 23.61
C ALA A 66 -11.63 -14.92 23.30
N LYS A 67 -12.38 -14.27 24.19
CA LYS A 67 -12.71 -12.84 24.07
C LYS A 67 -11.46 -11.99 24.19
N ASP A 68 -10.62 -12.23 25.18
CA ASP A 68 -9.36 -11.52 25.34
C ASP A 68 -8.45 -11.72 24.13
N LEU A 69 -8.32 -12.96 23.65
CA LEU A 69 -7.55 -13.25 22.44
C LEU A 69 -8.13 -12.53 21.21
N ALA A 70 -9.46 -12.47 21.08
CA ALA A 70 -10.13 -11.76 20.00
C ALA A 70 -9.87 -10.24 20.05
N ILE A 71 -9.91 -9.65 21.24
CA ILE A 71 -9.65 -8.23 21.45
C ILE A 71 -8.19 -7.91 21.12
N TRP A 72 -7.24 -8.69 21.63
CA TRP A 72 -5.81 -8.52 21.33
C TRP A 72 -5.51 -8.72 19.84
N PHE A 73 -6.05 -9.78 19.23
CA PHE A 73 -5.87 -10.06 17.81
C PHE A 73 -6.50 -8.97 16.93
N GLY A 74 -7.72 -8.55 17.25
CA GLY A 74 -8.39 -7.43 16.57
C GLY A 74 -7.59 -6.14 16.69
N GLY A 75 -7.08 -5.83 17.88
CA GLY A 75 -6.23 -4.66 18.13
C GLY A 75 -4.94 -4.68 17.30
N ILE A 76 -4.24 -5.81 17.26
CA ILE A 76 -3.03 -5.99 16.43
C ILE A 76 -3.36 -5.81 14.95
N CYS A 77 -4.47 -6.38 14.48
CA CYS A 77 -4.92 -6.23 13.09
C CYS A 77 -5.20 -4.77 12.73
N VAL A 78 -5.83 -4.00 13.62
CA VAL A 78 -6.07 -2.56 13.41
C VAL A 78 -4.75 -1.79 13.35
N VAL A 79 -3.83 -2.02 14.28
CA VAL A 79 -2.51 -1.38 14.29
C VAL A 79 -1.74 -1.70 13.02
N PHE A 80 -1.70 -2.97 12.62
CA PHE A 80 -1.08 -3.40 11.37
C PHE A 80 -1.70 -2.73 10.15
N GLY A 81 -3.03 -2.59 10.13
CA GLY A 81 -3.76 -1.86 9.10
C GLY A 81 -3.34 -0.39 8.96
N ILE A 82 -3.19 0.31 10.08
CA ILE A 82 -2.72 1.70 10.09
C ILE A 82 -1.29 1.78 9.55
N LEU A 83 -0.39 0.89 9.98
CA LEU A 83 0.98 0.84 9.49
C LEU A 83 1.03 0.58 7.98
N MET A 84 0.23 -0.37 7.50
CA MET A 84 0.11 -0.67 6.07
C MET A 84 -0.43 0.52 5.27
N TRP A 85 -1.41 1.25 5.81
CA TRP A 85 -1.95 2.44 5.17
C TRP A 85 -0.91 3.55 5.05
N VAL A 86 -0.15 3.82 6.12
CA VAL A 86 0.95 4.79 6.10
C VAL A 86 2.02 4.36 5.10
N TYR A 87 2.41 3.07 5.12
CA TYR A 87 3.37 2.51 4.17
C TYR A 87 2.91 2.70 2.72
N MET A 88 1.66 2.38 2.41
CA MET A 88 1.11 2.52 1.07
C MET A 88 1.05 3.97 0.59
N MET A 89 0.75 4.92 1.48
CA MET A 89 0.81 6.33 1.13
C MET A 89 2.23 6.77 0.76
N VAL A 90 3.24 6.34 1.52
CA VAL A 90 4.65 6.64 1.23
C VAL A 90 5.09 5.96 -0.06
N TYR A 91 4.73 4.70 -0.26
CA TYR A 91 5.09 3.93 -1.46
C TYR A 91 4.48 4.55 -2.72
N THR A 92 3.19 4.89 -2.68
CA THR A 92 2.50 5.54 -3.81
C THR A 92 3.11 6.90 -4.15
N HIS A 93 3.57 7.66 -3.15
CA HIS A 93 4.29 8.90 -3.39
C HIS A 93 5.61 8.67 -4.14
N ARG A 94 6.38 7.64 -3.75
CA ARG A 94 7.65 7.26 -4.41
C ARG A 94 7.44 6.79 -5.86
N LEU A 95 6.27 6.27 -6.20
CA LEU A 95 5.88 5.87 -7.57
C LEU A 95 5.39 7.05 -8.41
N THR A 96 4.51 7.89 -7.87
CA THR A 96 3.81 8.92 -8.66
C THR A 96 4.74 10.06 -9.08
N GLY A 97 5.73 10.39 -8.23
CA GLY A 97 6.74 11.42 -8.52
C GLY A 97 7.50 11.20 -9.84
N PRO A 98 8.20 10.06 -10.01
CA PRO A 98 8.96 9.78 -11.23
C PRO A 98 8.07 9.66 -12.48
N ILE A 99 6.90 9.03 -12.36
CA ILE A 99 5.93 8.91 -13.48
C ILE A 99 5.52 10.28 -14.00
N PHE A 100 5.12 11.19 -13.11
CA PHE A 100 4.69 12.53 -13.52
C PHE A 100 5.84 13.35 -14.11
N LYS A 101 7.04 13.22 -13.55
CA LYS A 101 8.23 13.88 -14.09
C LYS A 101 8.53 13.39 -15.51
N MET A 102 8.35 12.09 -15.78
CA MET A 102 8.56 11.51 -17.09
C MET A 102 7.48 11.94 -18.08
N GLN A 103 6.20 11.93 -17.68
CA GLN A 103 5.11 12.46 -18.49
C GLN A 103 5.39 13.91 -18.93
N LYS A 104 5.80 14.77 -18.00
CA LYS A 104 6.14 16.16 -18.31
C LYS A 104 7.36 16.30 -19.21
N ALA A 105 8.33 15.38 -19.12
CA ALA A 105 9.48 15.37 -20.01
C ALA A 105 9.06 15.00 -21.45
N LEU A 106 8.20 14.00 -21.60
CA LEU A 106 7.63 13.58 -22.88
C LEU A 106 6.74 14.68 -23.48
N GLU A 107 5.84 15.28 -22.71
CA GLU A 107 4.99 16.39 -23.17
C GLU A 107 5.82 17.57 -23.70
N LYS A 108 6.91 17.92 -23.01
CA LYS A 108 7.84 18.95 -23.48
C LYS A 108 8.54 18.55 -24.78
N ALA A 109 8.97 17.29 -24.90
CA ALA A 109 9.62 16.80 -26.11
C ALA A 109 8.68 16.82 -27.32
N ILE A 110 7.41 16.44 -27.12
CA ILE A 110 6.36 16.49 -28.14
C ILE A 110 6.08 17.94 -28.54
N HIS A 111 5.86 18.83 -27.57
CA HIS A 111 5.45 20.21 -27.84
C HIS A 111 6.56 21.04 -28.48
N ASN A 112 7.79 20.95 -27.98
CA ASN A 112 8.91 21.74 -28.46
C ASN A 112 9.63 21.09 -29.66
N ARG A 113 9.17 19.91 -30.13
CA ARG A 113 9.84 19.06 -31.13
C ARG A 113 11.35 18.88 -30.90
N SER A 114 11.77 19.00 -29.65
CA SER A 114 13.17 18.98 -29.23
C SER A 114 13.29 18.10 -28.00
N LEU A 115 14.26 17.21 -28.04
CA LEU A 115 14.55 16.33 -26.91
C LEU A 115 15.11 17.19 -25.76
N PRO A 116 14.87 16.80 -24.50
CA PRO A 116 15.38 17.57 -23.36
C PRO A 116 16.91 17.56 -23.32
N ASP A 117 17.55 18.73 -23.28
CA ASP A 117 19.02 18.88 -23.19
C ASP A 117 19.61 18.31 -21.88
N LYS A 118 18.78 18.10 -20.87
CA LYS A 118 19.20 17.57 -19.56
C LYS A 118 18.69 16.15 -19.36
N LYS A 119 19.60 15.25 -18.99
CA LYS A 119 19.29 13.86 -18.59
C LYS A 119 18.21 13.85 -17.50
N LEU A 120 17.16 13.05 -17.71
CA LEU A 120 16.11 12.78 -16.76
C LEU A 120 16.69 11.99 -15.58
N LYS A 121 16.59 12.53 -14.37
CA LYS A 121 17.06 11.87 -13.14
C LYS A 121 16.00 11.86 -12.07
N PHE A 122 15.71 10.69 -11.49
CA PHE A 122 14.82 10.55 -10.33
C PHE A 122 15.60 10.66 -9.01
N ARG A 123 14.91 10.86 -7.88
CA ARG A 123 15.59 10.89 -6.56
C ARG A 123 15.97 9.47 -6.17
N LYS A 124 17.02 9.29 -5.37
CA LYS A 124 17.48 7.96 -4.90
C LYS A 124 16.38 7.09 -4.28
N THR A 125 15.40 7.72 -3.64
CA THR A 125 14.27 7.05 -3.01
C THR A 125 13.13 6.77 -3.99
N ASP A 126 13.09 7.34 -5.18
CA ASP A 126 11.98 7.14 -6.10
C ASP A 126 12.04 5.75 -6.75
N ALA A 127 10.91 5.27 -7.27
CA ALA A 127 10.88 4.06 -8.07
C ALA A 127 11.36 4.33 -9.52
N PHE A 128 11.54 3.26 -10.30
CA PHE A 128 11.77 3.33 -11.76
C PHE A 128 13.06 4.03 -12.21
N HIS A 129 14.16 3.88 -11.47
CA HIS A 129 15.47 4.45 -11.87
C HIS A 129 15.92 3.95 -13.26
N GLU A 130 15.74 2.67 -13.54
CA GLU A 130 16.05 2.05 -14.83
C GLU A 130 15.27 2.69 -15.99
N LEU A 131 14.02 3.08 -15.76
CA LEU A 131 13.20 3.75 -16.77
C LEU A 131 13.75 5.13 -17.14
N ALA A 132 14.26 5.88 -16.15
CA ALA A 132 14.95 7.14 -16.44
C ALA A 132 16.24 6.93 -17.22
N GLU A 133 16.97 5.86 -16.92
CA GLU A 133 18.20 5.51 -17.62
C GLU A 133 17.94 5.12 -19.08
N LEU A 134 16.99 4.22 -19.33
CA LEU A 134 16.55 3.84 -20.67
C LEU A 134 16.04 5.05 -21.46
N PHE A 135 15.28 5.95 -20.83
CA PHE A 135 14.84 7.19 -21.48
C PHE A 135 16.02 8.08 -21.89
N ASN A 136 17.03 8.21 -21.03
CA ASN A 136 18.23 9.00 -21.36
C ASN A 136 19.04 8.37 -22.50
N GLN A 137 19.20 7.04 -22.49
CA GLN A 137 19.87 6.32 -23.57
C GLN A 137 19.12 6.50 -24.90
N PHE A 138 17.79 6.44 -24.89
CA PHE A 138 16.96 6.70 -26.07
C PHE A 138 17.19 8.12 -26.62
N VAL A 139 17.17 9.14 -25.75
CA VAL A 139 17.43 10.53 -26.14
C VAL A 139 18.83 10.68 -26.75
N GLU A 140 19.84 10.06 -26.14
CA GLU A 140 21.24 10.11 -26.58
C GLU A 140 21.40 9.49 -27.98
N THR A 141 20.86 8.29 -28.20
CA THR A 141 20.88 7.61 -29.51
C THR A 141 20.17 8.42 -30.61
N CYS A 142 19.01 9.03 -30.31
CA CYS A 142 18.31 9.87 -31.29
C CYS A 142 19.04 11.19 -31.60
N CYS A 143 19.75 11.75 -30.63
CA CYS A 143 20.58 12.95 -30.85
C CYS A 143 21.86 12.63 -31.64
N GLU A 144 22.47 11.46 -31.42
CA GLU A 144 23.63 11.01 -32.19
C GLU A 144 23.29 10.70 -33.64
N SER A 145 22.13 10.10 -33.92
CA SER A 145 21.71 9.84 -35.31
C SER A 145 21.53 11.13 -36.10
N LYS A 146 20.95 12.18 -35.49
CA LYS A 146 20.78 13.51 -36.10
C LYS A 146 22.09 14.26 -36.39
N LYS A 147 23.22 13.83 -35.84
CA LYS A 147 24.54 14.46 -36.06
C LYS A 147 25.35 13.79 -37.17
N LYS A 148 24.94 12.58 -37.59
CA LYS A 148 25.60 11.80 -38.66
C LYS A 148 25.02 12.06 -40.05
N ASP A 149 23.84 12.65 -40.11
CA ASP A 149 23.20 13.20 -41.32
C ASP A 149 23.50 14.71 -41.44
#